data_AF-A0A9E2Q6G9-F1
#
_entry.id   AF-A0A9E2Q6G9-F1
#
_cell.length_a   1.000
_cell.length_b   1.000
_cell.length_c   1.000
_cell.angle_alpha   90.00
_cell.angle_beta   90.00
_cell.angle_gamma   90.00
#
_symmetry.space_group_name_H-M   'P 1'
#
loop_
_entity.id
_entity.type
_entity.pdbx_description
1 polymer ?
#
loop_
_entity_poly.entity_id
_entity_poly.type
_entity_poly.pdbx_seq_one_letter_code
_entity_poly.pdbx_strand_id
1 'polypeptide(L)'
;FLLSVIVQQVTGEPLHEYLRPRLFEPLGIGPIDWTSAGPYDQGFSGLHTEVDAVARLGLLLLGRGTFAGHEVLPASWFEQAMSVHIANGDDPASDWAQGYGYQMWRSKHGWRGDGAYGQLCLVLREHDLVLAATAQTEDMQRELDLVWEHLLPGLHDGPLPETEDLTAFLAARTLPTLASSVPATPGRHALAATGPAAEVAPRGTVVVRDGTLVIEDGEGAVLVPLGDGAWVRGETVQPDGSSVAVAGTAGWVAPGVLDAVVVPLHSPHTLQVHADLVAGTAELAWTTTPLGFLSTRGSAGAVGRTSDS
;
A
#
# COMPACT_ATOMS: atom_id res chain seq x y z
N PHE A 1 -6.79 -3.93 -17.13
CA PHE A 1 -5.74 -3.65 -18.15
C PHE A 1 -6.31 -3.12 -19.46
N LEU A 2 -7.19 -3.86 -20.16
CA LEU A 2 -7.66 -3.46 -21.50
C LEU A 2 -8.32 -2.07 -21.58
N LEU A 3 -9.11 -1.66 -20.57
CA LEU A 3 -9.70 -0.31 -20.55
C LEU A 3 -8.64 0.79 -20.56
N SER A 4 -7.56 0.61 -19.80
CA SER A 4 -6.41 1.52 -19.79
C SER A 4 -5.77 1.62 -21.18
N VAL A 5 -5.56 0.47 -21.82
CA VAL A 5 -4.99 0.40 -23.18
C VAL A 5 -5.90 1.11 -24.18
N ILE A 6 -7.21 0.89 -24.11
CA ILE A 6 -8.18 1.54 -25.02
C ILE A 6 -8.10 3.06 -24.89
N VAL A 7 -8.13 3.60 -23.66
CA VAL A 7 -8.02 5.05 -23.43
C VAL A 7 -6.72 5.58 -24.02
N GLN A 8 -5.58 4.94 -23.71
CA GLN A 8 -4.27 5.38 -24.20
C GLN A 8 -4.16 5.30 -25.73
N GLN A 9 -4.72 4.26 -26.36
CA GLN A 9 -4.72 4.10 -27.81
C GLN A 9 -5.62 5.13 -28.52
N VAL A 10 -6.78 5.45 -27.96
CA VAL A 10 -7.71 6.42 -28.55
C VAL A 10 -7.22 7.85 -28.37
N THR A 11 -6.57 8.15 -27.24
CA THR A 11 -6.12 9.50 -26.89
C THR A 11 -4.71 9.81 -27.37
N GLY A 12 -3.85 8.79 -27.49
CA GLY A 12 -2.42 8.96 -27.76
C GLY A 12 -1.62 9.44 -26.55
N GLU A 13 -2.22 9.51 -25.36
CA GLU A 13 -1.61 9.97 -24.12
C GLU A 13 -1.50 8.80 -23.12
N PRO A 14 -0.46 8.73 -22.27
CA PRO A 14 -0.46 7.87 -21.09
C PRO A 14 -1.69 8.13 -20.20
N LEU A 15 -2.20 7.10 -19.52
CA LEU A 15 -3.45 7.22 -18.76
C LEU A 15 -3.33 8.24 -17.62
N HIS A 16 -2.19 8.26 -16.92
CA HIS A 16 -1.95 9.22 -15.83
C HIS A 16 -1.94 10.68 -16.33
N GLU A 17 -1.35 10.94 -17.50
CA GLU A 17 -1.37 12.27 -18.14
C GLU A 17 -2.78 12.64 -18.61
N TYR A 18 -3.49 11.69 -19.22
CA TYR A 18 -4.87 11.90 -19.64
C TYR A 18 -5.79 12.25 -18.46
N LEU A 19 -5.62 11.58 -17.32
CA LEU A 19 -6.42 11.81 -16.10
C LEU A 19 -5.97 13.04 -15.31
N ARG A 20 -4.74 13.54 -15.50
CA ARG A 20 -4.19 14.65 -14.73
C ARG A 20 -5.11 15.89 -14.74
N PRO A 21 -5.43 16.52 -15.88
CA PRO A 21 -6.29 17.70 -15.89
C PRO A 21 -7.79 17.37 -15.73
N ARG A 22 -8.19 16.10 -15.86
CA ARG A 22 -9.60 15.67 -15.92
C ARG A 22 -10.13 15.12 -14.60
N LEU A 23 -9.26 14.59 -13.76
CA LEU A 23 -9.61 13.93 -12.50
C LEU A 23 -8.65 14.34 -11.38
N PHE A 24 -7.34 14.22 -11.58
CA PHE A 24 -6.41 14.44 -10.47
C PHE A 24 -6.35 15.91 -10.02
N GLU A 25 -6.12 16.84 -10.95
CA GLU A 25 -6.09 18.28 -10.63
C GLU A 25 -7.44 18.81 -10.11
N PRO A 26 -8.61 18.46 -10.68
CA PRO A 26 -9.91 18.83 -10.11
C PRO A 26 -10.13 18.35 -8.68
N LEU A 27 -9.54 17.22 -8.30
CA LEU A 27 -9.57 16.69 -6.94
C LEU A 27 -8.39 17.19 -6.08
N GLY A 28 -7.51 18.03 -6.62
CA GLY A 28 -6.29 18.49 -5.95
C GLY A 28 -5.30 17.36 -5.63
N ILE A 29 -5.36 16.24 -6.35
CA ILE A 29 -4.44 15.12 -6.22
C ILE A 29 -3.13 15.50 -6.90
N GLY A 30 -2.05 15.48 -6.11
CA GLY A 30 -0.71 15.84 -6.54
C GLY A 30 -0.05 14.80 -7.44
N PRO A 31 1.30 14.81 -7.53
CA PRO A 31 2.04 13.78 -8.23
C PRO A 31 1.65 12.37 -7.77
N ILE A 32 1.57 11.44 -8.73
CA ILE A 32 1.30 10.02 -8.49
C ILE A 32 2.38 9.21 -9.17
N ASP A 33 2.62 8.01 -8.68
CA ASP A 33 3.40 6.99 -9.37
C ASP A 33 2.46 5.86 -9.81
N TRP A 34 2.60 5.37 -11.04
CA TRP A 34 1.72 4.33 -11.58
C TRP A 34 2.54 3.32 -12.38
N THR A 35 2.50 2.05 -11.96
CA THR A 35 3.14 0.97 -12.70
C THR A 35 2.74 0.96 -14.18
N SER A 36 3.73 0.82 -15.05
CA SER A 36 3.52 0.51 -16.46
C SER A 36 3.63 -1.00 -16.72
N ALA A 37 2.78 -1.51 -17.62
CA ALA A 37 2.89 -2.82 -18.22
C ALA A 37 3.17 -2.67 -19.71
N GLY A 38 4.45 -2.79 -20.08
CA GLY A 38 4.92 -2.42 -21.42
C GLY A 38 4.81 -0.90 -21.63
N PRO A 39 4.27 -0.41 -22.76
CA PRO A 39 4.13 1.02 -23.01
C PRO A 39 2.89 1.65 -22.36
N TYR A 40 2.14 0.91 -21.55
CA TYR A 40 0.84 1.32 -21.03
C TYR A 40 0.83 1.37 -19.51
N ASP A 41 0.14 2.36 -18.93
CA ASP A 41 -0.18 2.32 -17.51
C ASP A 41 -1.07 1.11 -17.17
N GLN A 42 -0.73 0.40 -16.10
CA GLN A 42 -1.41 -0.80 -15.62
C GLN A 42 -2.73 -0.42 -14.94
N GLY A 43 -3.75 -0.03 -15.69
CA GLY A 43 -4.99 0.53 -15.12
C GLY A 43 -5.92 -0.44 -14.37
N PHE A 44 -5.39 -1.49 -13.75
CA PHE A 44 -6.11 -2.35 -12.78
C PHE A 44 -5.44 -2.39 -11.40
N SER A 45 -4.21 -1.87 -11.25
CA SER A 45 -3.46 -1.83 -9.99
C SER A 45 -2.28 -0.87 -10.13
N GLY A 46 -1.35 -0.85 -9.16
CA GLY A 46 -0.04 -0.24 -9.35
C GLY A 46 0.01 1.28 -9.21
N LEU A 47 -1.14 1.93 -8.95
CA LEU A 47 -1.20 3.33 -8.59
C LEU A 47 -0.77 3.49 -7.13
N HIS A 48 0.28 4.29 -6.92
CA HIS A 48 0.80 4.70 -5.63
C HIS A 48 0.38 6.14 -5.37
N THR A 49 -0.40 6.31 -4.30
CA THR A 49 -0.95 7.61 -3.91
C THR A 49 -1.27 7.61 -2.42
N GLU A 50 -1.53 8.78 -1.87
CA GLU A 50 -1.90 8.94 -0.48
C GLU A 50 -3.37 8.54 -0.24
N VAL A 51 -3.69 8.09 0.98
CA VAL A 51 -5.06 7.73 1.37
C VAL A 51 -6.03 8.90 1.17
N ASP A 52 -5.56 10.14 1.29
CA ASP A 52 -6.32 11.36 1.01
C ASP A 52 -6.82 11.41 -0.44
N ALA A 53 -6.03 10.96 -1.42
CA ALA A 53 -6.45 10.91 -2.81
C ALA A 53 -7.58 9.90 -3.02
N VAL A 54 -7.51 8.76 -2.34
CA VAL A 54 -8.57 7.74 -2.32
C VAL A 54 -9.85 8.31 -1.69
N ALA A 55 -9.73 9.03 -0.57
CA ALA A 55 -10.86 9.68 0.08
C ALA A 55 -11.52 10.74 -0.83
N ARG A 56 -10.73 11.53 -1.56
CA ARG A 56 -11.25 12.54 -2.49
C ARG A 56 -11.97 11.92 -3.69
N LEU A 57 -11.48 10.79 -4.20
CA LEU A 57 -12.22 9.99 -5.18
C LEU A 57 -13.55 9.50 -4.59
N GLY A 58 -13.56 9.02 -3.35
CA GLY A 58 -14.78 8.65 -2.64
C GLY A 58 -15.76 9.82 -2.48
N LEU A 59 -15.27 11.01 -2.15
CA LEU A 59 -16.08 12.23 -2.02
C LEU A 59 -16.68 12.68 -3.36
N LEU A 60 -15.93 12.54 -4.46
CA LEU A 60 -16.46 12.77 -5.80
C LEU A 60 -17.64 11.83 -6.09
N LEU A 61 -17.52 10.56 -5.72
CA LEU A 61 -18.59 9.57 -5.86
C LEU A 61 -19.77 9.89 -4.93
N LEU A 62 -19.52 10.25 -3.67
CA LEU A 62 -20.58 10.69 -2.74
C LEU A 62 -21.36 11.88 -3.32
N GLY A 63 -20.65 12.86 -3.90
CA GLY A 63 -21.19 14.04 -4.57
C GLY A 63 -21.75 13.80 -5.98
N ARG A 64 -21.94 12.54 -6.40
CA ARG A 64 -22.54 12.16 -7.70
C ARG A 64 -21.82 12.78 -8.91
N GLY A 65 -20.49 12.84 -8.85
CA GLY A 65 -19.65 13.44 -9.90
C GLY A 65 -19.32 14.92 -9.68
N THR A 66 -19.81 15.54 -8.60
CA THR A 66 -19.40 16.88 -8.18
C THR A 66 -18.43 16.81 -7.01
N PHE A 67 -17.34 17.59 -7.07
CA PHE A 67 -16.38 17.74 -5.98
C PHE A 67 -16.11 19.23 -5.73
N ALA A 68 -16.16 19.67 -4.47
CA ALA A 68 -15.96 21.06 -4.07
C ALA A 68 -16.77 22.08 -4.92
N GLY A 69 -18.01 21.73 -5.28
CA GLY A 69 -18.90 22.57 -6.10
C GLY A 69 -18.65 22.54 -7.61
N HIS A 70 -17.71 21.73 -8.11
CA HIS A 70 -17.39 21.62 -9.53
C HIS A 70 -17.79 20.25 -10.07
N GLU A 71 -18.45 20.21 -11.23
CA GLU A 71 -18.76 18.96 -11.93
C GLU A 71 -17.48 18.41 -12.58
N VAL A 72 -17.05 17.22 -12.15
CA VAL A 72 -15.90 16.48 -12.70
C VAL A 72 -16.39 15.33 -13.58
N LEU A 73 -17.47 14.66 -13.19
CA LEU A 73 -18.12 13.60 -13.94
C LEU A 73 -19.63 13.90 -14.07
N PRO A 74 -20.25 13.62 -15.23
CA PRO A 74 -21.69 13.80 -15.37
C PRO A 74 -22.46 12.92 -14.38
N ALA A 75 -23.48 13.48 -13.72
CA ALA A 75 -24.32 12.73 -12.79
C ALA A 75 -24.96 11.49 -13.43
N SER A 76 -25.26 11.53 -14.73
CA SER A 76 -25.79 10.37 -15.47
C SER A 76 -24.81 9.21 -15.57
N TRP A 77 -23.51 9.50 -15.72
CA TRP A 77 -22.47 8.47 -15.68
C TRP A 77 -22.40 7.83 -14.30
N PHE A 78 -22.46 8.65 -13.25
CA PHE A 78 -22.45 8.18 -11.87
C PHE A 78 -23.60 7.21 -11.58
N GLU A 79 -24.84 7.54 -11.96
CA GLU A 79 -25.99 6.66 -11.74
C GLU A 79 -25.83 5.31 -12.46
N GLN A 80 -25.22 5.30 -13.65
CA GLN A 80 -24.92 4.05 -14.34
C GLN A 80 -23.81 3.27 -13.66
N ALA A 81 -22.73 3.95 -13.27
CA ALA A 81 -21.55 3.32 -12.69
C ALA A 81 -21.85 2.70 -11.33
N MET A 82 -22.66 3.38 -10.51
CA MET A 82 -23.13 2.95 -9.19
C MET A 82 -24.46 2.20 -9.27
N SER A 83 -24.67 1.42 -10.33
CA SER A 83 -25.77 0.47 -10.43
C SER A 83 -25.21 -0.96 -10.51
N VAL A 84 -25.97 -1.93 -10.00
CA VAL A 84 -25.54 -3.34 -10.05
C VAL A 84 -25.79 -3.85 -11.45
N HIS A 85 -24.72 -4.18 -12.16
CA HIS A 85 -24.78 -4.78 -13.50
C HIS A 85 -24.68 -6.31 -13.44
N ILE A 86 -23.96 -6.84 -12.46
CA ILE A 86 -23.71 -8.27 -12.30
C ILE A 86 -23.81 -8.65 -10.82
N ALA A 87 -24.52 -9.75 -10.53
CA ALA A 87 -24.52 -10.38 -9.22
C ALA A 87 -23.25 -11.22 -9.03
N ASN A 88 -22.64 -11.16 -7.85
CA ASN A 88 -21.44 -11.91 -7.47
C ASN A 88 -21.69 -12.89 -6.30
N GLY A 89 -22.97 -13.09 -5.94
CA GLY A 89 -23.45 -14.02 -4.92
C GLY A 89 -24.88 -13.66 -4.52
N ASP A 90 -25.42 -14.40 -3.55
CA ASP A 90 -26.77 -14.23 -3.03
C ASP A 90 -26.86 -14.19 -1.49
N ASP A 91 -25.71 -14.28 -0.79
CA ASP A 91 -25.65 -14.18 0.67
C ASP A 91 -25.75 -12.71 1.14
N PRO A 92 -26.86 -12.29 1.78
CA PRO A 92 -27.02 -10.93 2.26
C PRO A 92 -26.08 -10.58 3.44
N ALA A 93 -25.49 -11.57 4.12
CA ALA A 93 -24.58 -11.35 5.23
C ALA A 93 -23.13 -11.13 4.78
N SER A 94 -22.81 -11.38 3.51
CA SER A 94 -21.47 -11.27 2.95
C SER A 94 -21.31 -10.01 2.11
N ASP A 95 -20.32 -9.16 2.43
CA ASP A 95 -19.99 -7.98 1.63
C ASP A 95 -19.51 -8.33 0.21
N TRP A 96 -19.14 -9.59 -0.03
CA TRP A 96 -18.65 -10.10 -1.32
C TRP A 96 -19.76 -10.56 -2.27
N ALA A 97 -21.01 -10.60 -1.81
CA ALA A 97 -22.18 -11.11 -2.54
C ALA A 97 -23.21 -10.02 -2.91
N GLN A 98 -22.84 -8.74 -2.89
CA GLN A 98 -23.79 -7.62 -3.02
C GLN A 98 -23.91 -7.01 -4.43
N GLY A 99 -23.14 -7.53 -5.39
CA GLY A 99 -23.10 -7.11 -6.78
C GLY A 99 -21.89 -6.23 -7.16
N TYR A 100 -21.80 -5.93 -8.45
CA TYR A 100 -20.71 -5.17 -9.05
C TYR A 100 -21.18 -4.29 -10.20
N GLY A 101 -20.54 -3.13 -10.38
CA GLY A 101 -20.80 -2.19 -11.47
C GLY A 101 -19.61 -1.31 -11.80
N TYR A 102 -19.27 -1.18 -13.10
CA TYR A 102 -18.24 -0.26 -13.66
C TYR A 102 -16.93 -0.10 -12.86
N GLN A 103 -16.39 -1.20 -12.32
CA GLN A 103 -15.16 -1.21 -11.49
C GLN A 103 -15.35 -0.98 -9.98
N MET A 104 -16.59 -0.94 -9.50
CA MET A 104 -16.93 -0.81 -8.09
C MET A 104 -17.74 -2.01 -7.58
N TRP A 105 -17.43 -2.43 -6.36
CA TRP A 105 -18.17 -3.44 -5.65
C TRP A 105 -19.31 -2.81 -4.84
N ARG A 106 -20.38 -3.56 -4.64
CA ARG A 106 -21.34 -3.28 -3.56
C ARG A 106 -20.90 -4.00 -2.30
N SER A 107 -21.19 -3.40 -1.15
CA SER A 107 -21.09 -3.99 0.19
C SER A 107 -22.46 -4.01 0.85
N LYS A 108 -22.58 -4.61 2.04
CA LYS A 108 -23.81 -4.60 2.83
C LYS A 108 -24.33 -3.18 3.01
N HIS A 109 -23.38 -2.24 3.16
CA HIS A 109 -23.63 -0.82 3.15
C HIS A 109 -22.86 -0.16 2.01
N GLY A 110 -23.58 0.57 1.15
CA GLY A 110 -22.99 1.41 0.11
C GLY A 110 -22.18 0.67 -0.97
N TRP A 111 -21.16 1.37 -1.46
CA TRP A 111 -20.26 0.92 -2.52
C TRP A 111 -18.83 0.91 -2.02
N ARG A 112 -17.98 0.09 -2.63
CA ARG A 112 -16.55 0.07 -2.33
C ARG A 112 -15.65 -0.01 -3.56
N GLY A 113 -14.59 0.78 -3.53
CA GLY A 113 -13.32 0.43 -4.17
C GLY A 113 -12.58 -0.56 -3.29
N ASP A 114 -12.04 -1.61 -3.90
CA ASP A 114 -11.46 -2.76 -3.21
C ASP A 114 -10.12 -3.10 -3.85
N GLY A 115 -9.05 -3.00 -3.06
CA GLY A 115 -7.70 -3.35 -3.42
C GLY A 115 -7.11 -4.35 -2.44
N ALA A 116 -6.20 -5.19 -2.94
CA ALA A 116 -5.60 -6.27 -2.18
C ALA A 116 -5.00 -5.81 -0.86
N TYR A 117 -5.13 -6.64 0.16
CA TYR A 117 -4.62 -6.43 1.51
C TYR A 117 -5.31 -5.31 2.32
N GLY A 118 -6.55 -4.96 1.96
CA GLY A 118 -7.34 -3.97 2.71
C GLY A 118 -7.14 -2.53 2.24
N GLN A 119 -7.04 -2.32 0.93
CA GLN A 119 -7.09 -0.95 0.38
C GLN A 119 -8.55 -0.64 0.05
N LEU A 120 -9.19 0.19 0.87
CA LEU A 120 -10.63 0.39 0.81
C LEU A 120 -10.98 1.85 0.51
N CYS A 121 -12.02 2.02 -0.30
CA CYS A 121 -12.75 3.27 -0.47
C CYS A 121 -14.24 2.99 -0.34
N LEU A 122 -14.82 3.19 0.84
CA LEU A 122 -16.24 2.99 1.11
C LEU A 122 -17.01 4.29 0.89
N VAL A 123 -18.10 4.23 0.13
CA VAL A 123 -19.01 5.36 -0.12
C VAL A 123 -20.39 5.00 0.44
N LEU A 124 -20.73 5.61 1.58
CA LEU A 124 -21.91 5.30 2.39
C LEU A 124 -22.91 6.45 2.32
N ARG A 125 -23.63 6.54 1.18
CA ARG A 125 -24.52 7.66 0.87
C ARG A 125 -25.60 7.92 1.93
N GLU A 126 -26.15 6.85 2.52
CA GLU A 126 -27.18 6.97 3.56
C GLU A 126 -26.67 7.66 4.84
N HIS A 127 -25.35 7.72 5.01
CA HIS A 127 -24.67 8.30 6.17
C HIS A 127 -23.86 9.56 5.80
N ASP A 128 -23.97 10.04 4.56
CA ASP A 128 -23.14 11.14 4.02
C ASP A 128 -21.63 10.98 4.32
N LEU A 129 -21.13 9.74 4.21
CA LEU A 129 -19.81 9.35 4.69
C LEU A 129 -18.97 8.67 3.60
N VAL A 130 -17.68 8.99 3.61
CA VAL A 130 -16.62 8.27 2.89
C VAL A 130 -15.59 7.77 3.90
N LEU A 131 -15.21 6.51 3.77
CA LEU A 131 -14.07 5.94 4.50
C LEU A 131 -13.02 5.50 3.47
N ALA A 132 -11.80 6.01 3.60
CA ALA A 132 -10.65 5.51 2.89
C ALA A 132 -9.68 4.88 3.89
N ALA A 133 -9.16 3.69 3.56
CA ALA A 133 -8.22 2.97 4.40
C ALA A 133 -7.14 2.31 3.54
N THR A 134 -5.93 2.27 4.08
CA THR A 134 -4.83 1.45 3.56
C THR A 134 -4.36 0.54 4.67
N ALA A 135 -4.25 -0.75 4.38
CA ALA A 135 -3.94 -1.77 5.37
C ALA A 135 -2.95 -2.81 4.82
N GLN A 136 -2.58 -3.74 5.70
CA GLN A 136 -1.81 -4.93 5.38
C GLN A 136 -2.52 -6.16 5.99
N THR A 137 -3.71 -6.48 5.50
CA THR A 137 -4.55 -7.57 6.03
C THR A 137 -5.08 -8.49 4.95
N GLU A 138 -4.98 -9.81 5.14
CA GLU A 138 -5.64 -10.79 4.27
C GLU A 138 -7.11 -11.03 4.65
N ASP A 139 -7.48 -10.70 5.89
CA ASP A 139 -8.87 -10.80 6.37
C ASP A 139 -9.61 -9.48 6.17
N MET A 140 -9.90 -9.18 4.90
CA MET A 140 -10.62 -7.98 4.50
C MET A 140 -12.10 -7.99 4.91
N GLN A 141 -12.70 -9.17 5.12
CA GLN A 141 -14.06 -9.24 5.64
C GLN A 141 -14.11 -8.77 7.10
N ARG A 142 -13.12 -9.15 7.94
CA ARG A 142 -13.05 -8.63 9.30
C ARG A 142 -12.84 -7.12 9.34
N GLU A 143 -12.04 -6.58 8.42
CA GLU A 143 -11.87 -5.13 8.29
C GLU A 143 -13.21 -4.41 8.04
N LEU A 144 -14.00 -4.89 7.08
CA LEU A 144 -15.34 -4.36 6.81
C LEU A 144 -16.28 -4.54 8.01
N ASP A 145 -16.27 -5.70 8.65
CA ASP A 145 -17.12 -5.96 9.81
C ASP A 145 -16.81 -5.03 10.99
N LEU A 146 -15.54 -4.67 11.22
CA LEU A 146 -15.16 -3.69 12.24
C LEU A 146 -15.74 -2.30 11.94
N VAL A 147 -15.82 -1.91 10.66
CA VAL A 147 -16.48 -0.65 10.26
C VAL A 147 -17.98 -0.71 10.61
N TRP A 148 -18.63 -1.84 10.31
CA TRP A 148 -20.06 -2.02 10.59
C TRP A 148 -20.36 -2.16 12.09
N GLU A 149 -19.46 -2.76 12.86
CA GLU A 149 -19.61 -3.04 14.29
C GLU A 149 -19.34 -1.81 15.16
N HIS A 150 -18.36 -0.99 14.77
CA HIS A 150 -17.87 0.10 15.62
C HIS A 150 -18.09 1.49 15.03
N LEU A 151 -17.80 1.70 13.74
CA LEU A 151 -17.86 3.03 13.17
C LEU A 151 -19.31 3.47 12.95
N LEU A 152 -20.10 2.70 12.18
CA LEU A 152 -21.47 3.12 11.85
C LEU A 152 -22.37 3.31 13.07
N PRO A 153 -22.38 2.42 14.08
CA PRO A 153 -23.19 2.62 15.27
C PRO A 153 -22.73 3.82 16.12
N GLY A 154 -21.48 4.27 15.95
CA GLY A 154 -20.93 5.44 16.63
C GLY A 154 -21.25 6.78 15.97
N LEU A 155 -21.78 6.80 14.74
CA LEU A 155 -22.13 8.04 14.05
C LEU A 155 -23.43 8.63 14.60
N HIS A 156 -23.38 9.88 15.04
CA HIS A 156 -24.57 10.61 15.50
C HIS A 156 -24.39 12.13 15.34
N ASP A 157 -25.50 12.86 15.22
CA ASP A 157 -25.51 14.33 15.05
C ASP A 157 -25.16 15.10 16.34
N GLY A 158 -25.10 14.41 17.48
CA GLY A 158 -24.75 15.00 18.78
C GLY A 158 -23.24 15.24 18.96
N PRO A 159 -22.85 16.07 19.93
CA PRO A 159 -21.43 16.22 20.29
C PRO A 159 -20.86 14.91 20.84
N LEU A 160 -19.59 14.65 20.56
CA LEU A 160 -18.85 13.54 21.18
C LEU A 160 -18.71 13.77 22.69
N PRO A 161 -18.68 12.70 23.51
CA PRO A 161 -18.39 12.83 24.94
C PRO A 161 -17.03 13.50 25.18
N GLU A 162 -16.96 14.48 26.09
CA GLU A 162 -15.71 15.19 26.45
C GLU A 162 -14.70 14.31 27.22
N THR A 163 -15.03 13.04 27.48
CA THR A 163 -14.30 12.17 28.41
C THR A 163 -13.12 11.44 27.79
N GLU A 164 -12.89 11.54 26.48
CA GLU A 164 -11.83 10.80 25.80
C GLU A 164 -10.72 11.74 25.33
N ASP A 165 -9.49 11.48 25.81
CA ASP A 165 -8.29 12.15 25.30
C ASP A 165 -7.91 11.54 23.94
N LEU A 166 -8.62 11.98 22.89
CA LEU A 166 -8.40 11.52 21.52
C LEU A 166 -6.97 11.80 21.06
N THR A 167 -6.38 12.93 21.47
CA THR A 167 -5.01 13.27 21.12
C THR A 167 -4.03 12.26 21.70
N ALA A 168 -4.14 11.90 22.98
CA ALA A 168 -3.30 10.87 23.58
C ALA A 168 -3.57 9.48 22.99
N PHE A 169 -4.85 9.15 22.71
CA PHE A 169 -5.21 7.89 22.07
C PHE A 169 -4.51 7.73 20.72
N LEU A 170 -4.61 8.74 19.85
CA LEU A 170 -3.97 8.75 18.53
C LEU A 170 -2.44 8.77 18.64
N ALA A 171 -1.88 9.59 19.53
CA ALA A 171 -0.43 9.65 19.76
C ALA A 171 0.15 8.30 20.23
N ALA A 172 -0.64 7.47 20.92
CA ALA A 172 -0.25 6.14 21.36
C ALA A 172 -0.41 5.05 20.29
N ARG A 173 -0.85 5.36 19.06
CA ARG A 173 -0.93 4.40 17.94
C ARG A 173 0.35 4.49 17.09
N THR A 174 1.44 3.99 17.65
CA THR A 174 2.72 3.86 16.96
C THR A 174 2.95 2.45 16.48
N LEU A 175 3.69 2.29 15.38
CA LEU A 175 4.18 0.97 14.98
C LEU A 175 5.17 0.44 16.04
N PRO A 176 5.09 -0.85 16.42
CA PRO A 176 6.06 -1.45 17.33
C PRO A 176 7.50 -1.28 16.82
N THR A 177 8.45 -1.12 17.73
CA THR A 177 9.89 -1.07 17.42
C THR A 177 10.60 -2.29 18.00
N LEU A 178 11.75 -2.63 17.42
CA LEU A 178 12.66 -3.61 17.99
C LEU A 178 13.79 -2.88 18.73
N ALA A 179 14.25 -3.45 19.84
CA ALA A 179 15.33 -2.89 20.64
C ALA A 179 16.29 -3.99 21.09
N SER A 180 17.57 -3.65 21.22
CA SER A 180 18.61 -4.59 21.62
C SER A 180 18.49 -4.98 23.10
N SER A 181 18.53 -6.28 23.38
CA SER A 181 18.67 -6.81 24.75
C SER A 181 20.12 -7.08 25.13
N VAL A 182 21.02 -7.10 24.14
CA VAL A 182 22.47 -7.28 24.29
C VAL A 182 23.25 -6.24 23.46
N PRO A 183 24.55 -6.04 23.73
CA PRO A 183 25.37 -5.13 22.91
C PRO A 183 25.44 -5.55 21.45
N ALA A 184 25.50 -4.57 20.55
CA ALA A 184 25.67 -4.80 19.12
C ALA A 184 26.95 -5.55 18.80
N THR A 185 26.90 -6.42 17.79
CA THR A 185 28.09 -7.10 17.25
C THR A 185 28.69 -6.24 16.12
N PRO A 186 29.84 -5.58 16.31
CA PRO A 186 30.36 -4.60 15.35
C PRO A 186 30.83 -5.25 14.05
N GLY A 187 31.01 -4.43 13.01
CA GLY A 187 31.68 -4.82 11.78
C GLY A 187 30.72 -5.11 10.63
N ARG A 188 31.28 -5.66 9.54
CA ARG A 188 30.56 -5.95 8.29
C ARG A 188 30.42 -7.46 8.12
N HIS A 189 29.19 -7.95 8.14
CA HIS A 189 28.88 -9.37 8.05
C HIS A 189 28.04 -9.64 6.80
N ALA A 190 28.57 -10.45 5.88
CA ALA A 190 27.83 -10.88 4.69
C ALA A 190 27.19 -12.24 4.98
N LEU A 191 25.88 -12.33 4.80
CA LEU A 191 25.05 -13.46 5.21
C LEU A 191 24.32 -14.01 3.99
N ALA A 192 24.19 -15.33 3.91
CA ALA A 192 23.36 -15.98 2.89
C ALA A 192 21.88 -15.66 3.17
N ALA A 193 21.18 -15.12 2.17
CA ALA A 193 19.75 -14.86 2.26
C ALA A 193 18.97 -16.17 2.18
N THR A 194 18.12 -16.42 3.16
CA THR A 194 17.29 -17.63 3.28
C THR A 194 15.85 -17.25 3.57
N GLY A 195 14.95 -18.25 3.69
CA GLY A 195 13.56 -18.02 4.05
C GLY A 195 12.63 -17.77 2.85
N PRO A 196 11.33 -17.58 3.10
CA PRO A 196 10.30 -17.46 2.07
C PRO A 196 10.35 -16.17 1.27
N ALA A 197 11.12 -15.16 1.70
CA ALA A 197 11.33 -13.90 1.00
C ALA A 197 12.79 -13.73 0.53
N ALA A 198 13.55 -14.81 0.37
CA ALA A 198 14.95 -14.77 -0.06
C ALA A 198 15.13 -14.09 -1.44
N GLU A 199 14.09 -14.12 -2.29
CA GLU A 199 14.08 -13.47 -3.61
C GLU A 199 14.24 -11.95 -3.58
N VAL A 200 14.01 -11.32 -2.42
CA VAL A 200 14.25 -9.88 -2.21
C VAL A 200 15.74 -9.54 -2.33
N ALA A 201 16.61 -10.52 -2.08
CA ALA A 201 18.05 -10.43 -2.29
C ALA A 201 18.45 -11.39 -3.43
N PRO A 202 18.21 -11.06 -4.72
CA PRO A 202 18.49 -11.95 -5.85
C PRO A 202 19.96 -12.37 -6.00
N ARG A 203 20.90 -11.64 -5.39
CA ARG A 203 22.31 -12.06 -5.29
C ARG A 203 22.57 -13.10 -4.19
N GLY A 204 21.54 -13.50 -3.45
CA GLY A 204 21.59 -14.47 -2.36
C GLY A 204 22.35 -13.98 -1.11
N THR A 205 22.63 -12.69 -1.00
CA THR A 205 23.42 -12.12 0.10
C THR A 205 22.78 -10.87 0.67
N VAL A 206 22.76 -10.78 2.00
CA VAL A 206 22.42 -9.57 2.77
C VAL A 206 23.62 -9.19 3.63
N VAL A 207 23.84 -7.90 3.83
CA VAL A 207 24.96 -7.42 4.67
C VAL A 207 24.43 -6.66 5.87
N VAL A 208 24.82 -7.09 7.07
CA VAL A 208 24.64 -6.31 8.30
C VAL A 208 25.93 -5.53 8.56
N ARG A 209 25.83 -4.21 8.69
CA ARG A 209 26.98 -3.34 8.94
C ARG A 209 26.59 -2.15 9.80
N ASP A 210 27.12 -2.11 11.03
CA ASP A 210 27.10 -0.92 11.90
C ASP A 210 25.76 -0.17 11.92
N GLY A 211 24.66 -0.88 12.19
CA GLY A 211 23.31 -0.29 12.23
C GLY A 211 22.65 -0.08 10.86
N THR A 212 23.18 -0.68 9.80
CA THR A 212 22.60 -0.65 8.44
C THR A 212 22.46 -2.08 7.91
N LEU A 213 21.30 -2.38 7.34
CA LEU A 213 21.11 -3.56 6.49
C LEU A 213 21.33 -3.14 5.03
N VAL A 214 22.09 -3.93 4.28
CA VAL A 214 22.27 -3.74 2.84
C VAL A 214 21.68 -4.93 2.10
N ILE A 215 20.71 -4.65 1.26
CA ILE A 215 20.04 -5.63 0.41
C ILE A 215 20.37 -5.29 -1.04
N GLU A 216 20.92 -6.25 -1.79
CA GLU A 216 21.17 -6.11 -3.22
C GLU A 216 19.97 -6.63 -3.99
N ASP A 217 19.08 -5.74 -4.45
CA ASP A 217 17.76 -6.07 -5.00
C ASP A 217 17.77 -6.41 -6.50
N GLY A 218 18.96 -6.51 -7.09
CA GLY A 218 19.19 -6.81 -8.51
C GLY A 218 19.43 -5.59 -9.38
N GLU A 219 19.01 -4.41 -8.92
CA GLU A 219 19.22 -3.12 -9.61
C GLU A 219 20.27 -2.26 -8.92
N GLY A 220 20.41 -2.43 -7.61
CA GLY A 220 21.51 -1.87 -6.84
C GLY A 220 21.44 -2.26 -5.36
N ALA A 221 22.35 -1.69 -4.59
CA ALA A 221 22.34 -1.82 -3.15
C ALA A 221 21.28 -0.88 -2.55
N VAL A 222 20.43 -1.40 -1.68
CA VAL A 222 19.46 -0.65 -0.89
C VAL A 222 19.99 -0.57 0.53
N LEU A 223 20.18 0.65 1.03
CA LEU A 223 20.67 0.89 2.38
C LEU A 223 19.48 1.14 3.31
N VAL A 224 19.27 0.21 4.24
CA VAL A 224 18.22 0.33 5.26
C VAL A 224 18.88 0.71 6.59
N PRO A 225 18.76 1.95 7.05
CA PRO A 225 19.19 2.30 8.40
C PRO A 225 18.29 1.59 9.42
N LEU A 226 18.91 1.00 10.44
CA LEU A 226 18.23 0.24 11.48
C LEU A 226 18.31 0.99 12.80
N GLY A 227 17.18 1.48 13.31
CA GLY A 227 17.10 2.09 14.62
C GLY A 227 16.93 1.06 15.74
N ASP A 228 17.71 1.23 16.82
CA ASP A 228 17.54 0.50 18.07
C ASP A 228 16.50 1.20 18.95
N GLY A 229 15.34 0.57 19.12
CA GLY A 229 14.17 1.11 19.82
C GLY A 229 13.40 2.18 19.05
N ALA A 230 13.79 2.46 17.79
CA ALA A 230 13.18 3.51 16.97
C ALA A 230 13.09 3.09 15.50
N TRP A 231 12.12 3.67 14.78
CA TRP A 231 12.08 3.63 13.32
C TRP A 231 13.00 4.68 12.75
N VAL A 232 13.91 4.29 11.85
CA VAL A 232 14.78 5.22 11.13
C VAL A 232 14.47 5.14 9.65
N ARG A 233 14.19 6.29 9.04
CA ARG A 233 13.97 6.41 7.60
C ARG A 233 15.29 6.52 6.87
N GLY A 234 15.38 5.86 5.73
CA GLY A 234 16.49 5.95 4.79
C GLY A 234 15.96 6.10 3.38
N GLU A 235 16.78 6.70 2.54
CA GLU A 235 16.51 6.86 1.12
C GLU A 235 17.78 6.49 0.36
N THR A 236 17.67 5.59 -0.61
CA THR A 236 18.79 5.18 -1.45
C THR A 236 18.49 5.50 -2.91
N VAL A 237 19.35 6.32 -3.52
CA VAL A 237 19.31 6.58 -4.96
C VAL A 237 19.99 5.41 -5.68
N GLN A 238 19.25 4.76 -6.55
CA GLN A 238 19.69 3.62 -7.34
C GLN A 238 20.57 4.07 -8.54
N PRO A 239 21.34 3.16 -9.16
CA PRO A 239 22.19 3.48 -10.31
C PRO A 239 21.45 4.08 -11.53
N ASP A 240 20.15 3.83 -11.67
CA ASP A 240 19.30 4.39 -12.74
C ASP A 240 18.67 5.74 -12.37
N GLY A 241 18.98 6.28 -11.19
CA GLY A 241 18.47 7.55 -10.67
C GLY A 241 17.13 7.47 -9.97
N SER A 242 16.48 6.31 -9.92
CA SER A 242 15.29 6.10 -9.09
C SER A 242 15.64 6.13 -7.61
N SER A 243 14.67 6.40 -6.75
CA SER A 243 14.85 6.45 -5.30
C SER A 243 14.04 5.38 -4.60
N VAL A 244 14.67 4.71 -3.63
CA VAL A 244 14.05 3.71 -2.76
C VAL A 244 14.01 4.25 -1.35
N ALA A 245 12.80 4.54 -0.86
CA ALA A 245 12.57 5.01 0.49
C ALA A 245 12.13 3.84 1.40
N VAL A 246 12.81 3.69 2.53
CA VAL A 246 12.61 2.60 3.49
C VAL A 246 12.61 3.14 4.92
N ALA A 247 12.04 2.38 5.84
CA ALA A 247 12.25 2.54 7.26
C ALA A 247 12.67 1.23 7.91
N GLY A 248 13.60 1.28 8.85
CA GLY A 248 14.10 0.11 9.56
C GLY A 248 14.14 0.29 11.07
N THR A 249 13.85 -0.79 11.79
CA THR A 249 14.09 -0.93 13.23
C THR A 249 14.73 -2.29 13.49
N ALA A 250 15.63 -2.40 14.46
CA ALA A 250 16.29 -3.67 14.78
C ALA A 250 16.73 -3.74 16.24
N GLY A 251 16.91 -4.96 16.73
CA GLY A 251 17.44 -5.24 18.05
C GLY A 251 18.35 -6.47 18.03
N TRP A 252 19.49 -6.38 18.72
CA TRP A 252 20.31 -7.55 19.00
C TRP A 252 19.68 -8.35 20.14
N VAL A 253 19.25 -9.57 19.85
CA VAL A 253 18.53 -10.44 20.81
C VAL A 253 19.46 -11.45 21.50
N ALA A 254 20.60 -11.74 20.89
CA ALA A 254 21.70 -12.52 21.44
C ALA A 254 23.03 -12.10 20.77
N PRO A 255 24.20 -12.45 21.33
CA PRO A 255 25.48 -12.16 20.69
C PRO A 255 25.53 -12.76 19.28
N GLY A 256 25.72 -11.93 18.26
CA GLY A 256 25.69 -12.35 16.86
C GLY A 256 24.30 -12.64 16.27
N VAL A 257 23.21 -12.30 16.95
CA VAL A 257 21.84 -12.49 16.44
C VAL A 257 21.09 -11.16 16.44
N LEU A 258 20.62 -10.74 15.27
CA LEU A 258 19.90 -9.50 15.03
C LEU A 258 18.52 -9.80 14.44
N ASP A 259 17.48 -9.29 15.09
CA ASP A 259 16.14 -9.22 14.49
C ASP A 259 15.92 -7.80 13.97
N ALA A 260 15.39 -7.68 12.75
CA ALA A 260 15.06 -6.40 12.14
C ALA A 260 13.72 -6.45 11.41
N VAL A 261 13.05 -5.31 11.35
CA VAL A 261 11.87 -5.08 10.50
C VAL A 261 12.19 -3.97 9.53
N VAL A 262 11.89 -4.20 8.25
CA VAL A 262 12.06 -3.25 7.16
C VAL A 262 10.71 -2.96 6.51
N VAL A 263 10.41 -1.68 6.30
CA VAL A 263 9.21 -1.18 5.65
C VAL A 263 9.62 -0.39 4.40
N PRO A 264 9.36 -0.88 3.19
CA PRO A 264 9.41 -0.06 1.99
C PRO A 264 8.27 0.96 2.02
N LEU A 265 8.56 2.26 1.94
CA LEU A 265 7.58 3.33 2.21
C LEU A 265 6.53 3.55 1.11
N HIS A 266 6.72 2.91 -0.05
CA HIS A 266 5.75 2.85 -1.14
C HIS A 266 4.87 1.60 -1.07
N SER A 267 5.02 0.74 -0.07
CA SER A 267 4.35 -0.55 -0.02
C SER A 267 3.65 -0.76 1.32
N PRO A 268 2.49 -1.43 1.36
CA PRO A 268 1.91 -1.86 2.63
C PRO A 268 2.69 -3.02 3.26
N HIS A 269 3.64 -3.64 2.53
CA HIS A 269 4.31 -4.86 2.98
C HIS A 269 5.46 -4.59 3.94
N THR A 270 5.66 -5.51 4.88
CA THR A 270 6.74 -5.44 5.86
C THR A 270 7.61 -6.69 5.82
N LEU A 271 8.93 -6.50 5.76
CA LEU A 271 9.93 -7.56 5.68
C LEU A 271 10.53 -7.78 7.07
N GLN A 272 10.40 -9.01 7.56
CA GLN A 272 11.09 -9.50 8.76
C GLN A 272 12.44 -10.06 8.35
N VAL A 273 13.48 -9.76 9.15
CA VAL A 273 14.84 -10.22 8.94
C VAL A 273 15.36 -10.80 10.24
N HIS A 274 15.73 -12.08 10.22
CA HIS A 274 16.42 -12.75 11.32
C HIS A 274 17.84 -13.11 10.86
N ALA A 275 18.84 -12.38 11.37
CA ALA A 275 20.24 -12.55 11.00
C ALA A 275 21.02 -13.27 12.11
N ASP A 276 21.60 -14.43 11.78
CA ASP A 276 22.52 -15.19 12.62
C ASP A 276 23.92 -15.13 12.00
N LEU A 277 24.82 -14.38 12.65
CA LEU A 277 26.18 -14.16 12.19
C LEU A 277 27.07 -15.42 12.34
N VAL A 278 26.72 -16.34 13.24
CA VAL A 278 27.47 -17.58 13.47
C VAL A 278 27.08 -18.61 12.42
N ALA A 279 25.78 -18.74 12.15
CA ALA A 279 25.27 -19.58 11.06
C ALA A 279 25.62 -18.99 9.68
N GLY A 280 25.85 -17.68 9.60
CA GLY A 280 26.15 -16.98 8.36
C GLY A 280 24.92 -16.79 7.47
N THR A 281 23.72 -16.69 8.08
CA THR A 281 22.43 -16.67 7.38
C THR A 281 21.59 -15.47 7.80
N ALA A 282 20.79 -14.96 6.87
CA ALA A 282 19.73 -13.98 7.13
C ALA A 282 18.42 -14.55 6.58
N GLU A 283 17.54 -15.01 7.46
CA GLU A 283 16.22 -15.47 7.10
C GLU A 283 15.30 -14.27 6.85
N LEU A 284 14.72 -14.21 5.65
CA LEU A 284 13.85 -13.15 5.18
C LEU A 284 12.43 -13.68 5.06
N ALA A 285 11.46 -12.97 5.63
CA ALA A 285 10.05 -13.32 5.52
C ALA A 285 9.16 -12.09 5.42
N TRP A 286 8.20 -12.11 4.49
CA TRP A 286 7.16 -11.11 4.44
C TRP A 286 6.12 -11.38 5.52
N THR A 287 5.69 -10.35 6.24
CA THR A 287 4.51 -10.45 7.12
C THR A 287 3.25 -10.79 6.31
N THR A 288 3.15 -10.25 5.09
CA THR A 288 2.16 -10.64 4.08
C THR A 288 2.85 -10.70 2.74
N THR A 289 2.86 -11.87 2.11
CA THR A 289 3.54 -12.08 0.82
C THR A 289 2.90 -11.21 -0.24
N PRO A 290 3.67 -10.39 -0.98
CA PRO A 290 3.08 -9.51 -1.98
C PRO A 290 2.51 -10.19 -3.22
N LEU A 291 1.56 -9.52 -3.88
CA LEU A 291 0.98 -9.95 -5.17
C LEU A 291 1.92 -9.65 -6.34
N GLY A 292 3.05 -10.35 -6.38
CA GLY A 292 4.06 -10.24 -7.44
C GLY A 292 5.46 -10.01 -6.89
N PHE A 293 6.43 -9.84 -7.79
CA PHE A 293 7.79 -9.49 -7.39
C PHE A 293 7.79 -8.07 -6.82
N LEU A 294 7.91 -7.95 -5.51
CA LEU A 294 8.30 -6.70 -4.88
C LEU A 294 9.82 -6.64 -4.86
N SER A 295 10.36 -5.83 -5.77
CA SER A 295 11.62 -5.16 -5.50
C SER A 295 11.40 -4.19 -4.34
N THR A 296 12.47 -3.78 -3.67
CA THR A 296 12.44 -2.64 -2.75
C THR A 296 12.03 -1.32 -3.43
N ARG A 297 11.79 -1.32 -4.75
CA ARG A 297 11.20 -0.22 -5.50
C ARG A 297 9.68 -0.18 -5.37
N GLY A 298 9.14 1.04 -5.34
CA GLY A 298 7.81 1.29 -5.88
C GLY A 298 7.82 0.90 -7.34
N SER A 299 6.70 0.47 -7.88
CA SER A 299 6.61 -0.02 -9.25
C SER A 299 6.83 1.11 -10.28
N ALA A 300 8.02 1.65 -10.37
CA ALA A 300 8.46 2.62 -11.35
C ALA A 300 9.48 1.93 -12.26
N GLY A 301 9.05 1.60 -13.48
CA GLY A 301 9.96 1.35 -14.60
C GLY A 301 10.67 0.00 -14.64
N ALA A 302 9.93 -1.11 -14.80
CA ALA A 302 10.51 -2.31 -15.42
C ALA A 302 10.66 -2.07 -16.93
N VAL A 303 11.66 -1.28 -17.32
CA VAL A 303 12.06 -1.13 -18.73
C VAL A 303 12.92 -2.33 -19.11
N GLY A 304 12.34 -3.23 -19.92
CA GLY A 304 13.06 -4.03 -20.90
C GLY A 304 13.94 -5.18 -20.38
N ARG A 305 13.36 -6.39 -20.31
CA ARG A 305 14.04 -7.59 -20.78
C ARG A 305 13.11 -8.35 -21.72
N THR A 306 13.28 -8.08 -23.01
CA THR A 306 12.82 -8.97 -24.08
C THR A 306 13.56 -10.30 -23.93
N SER A 307 12.84 -11.36 -23.60
CA SER A 307 13.33 -12.72 -23.82
C SER A 307 13.16 -13.05 -25.30
N ASP A 308 14.24 -12.87 -26.07
CA ASP A 308 14.44 -13.63 -27.30
C ASP A 308 14.90 -15.05 -26.92
N SER A 309 13.99 -16.01 -27.02
CA SER A 309 14.23 -17.40 -27.48
C SER A 309 12.92 -18.18 -27.49
#